data_AF-A0AAN2QUS3-F1
#
_entry.id   AF-A0AAN2QUS3-F1
#
_cell.length_a   1.000
_cell.length_b   1.000
_cell.length_c   1.000
_cell.angle_alpha   90.00
_cell.angle_beta   90.00
_cell.angle_gamma   90.00
#
_symmetry.space_group_name_H-M   'P 1'
#
loop_
_entity.id
_entity.type
_entity.pdbx_description
1 polymer ?
#
loop_
_entity_poly.entity_id
_entity_poly.type
_entity_poly.pdbx_seq_one_letter_code
_entity_poly.pdbx_strand_id
1 'polypeptide(L)'
;MENKIEITNQMLIVIPQGIDKIASFKSKLEIPWQNVVGASIDMGILNENKGFRNLGTALPGYWAGSYDKNGEKSFFQHKKRG
;
A
#
# COMPACT_ATOMS: atom_id res chain seq x y z
N MET A 1 3.33 -12.26 -4.02
CA MET A 1 2.83 -12.49 -2.65
C MET A 1 1.81 -11.42 -2.37
N GLU A 2 0.65 -11.81 -1.87
CA GLU A 2 -0.41 -10.88 -1.49
C GLU A 2 -0.15 -10.36 -0.08
N ASN A 3 -0.57 -9.14 0.22
CA ASN A 3 -0.50 -8.60 1.58
C ASN A 3 -1.43 -9.42 2.49
N LYS A 4 -1.01 -9.65 3.73
CA LYS A 4 -1.88 -10.29 4.71
C LYS A 4 -2.78 -9.22 5.34
N ILE A 5 -4.04 -9.58 5.54
CA ILE A 5 -5.03 -8.72 6.20
C ILE A 5 -5.45 -9.42 7.49
N GLU A 6 -5.43 -8.68 8.59
CA GLU A 6 -6.03 -9.08 9.85
C GLU A 6 -7.15 -8.10 10.20
N ILE A 7 -8.33 -8.66 10.47
CA ILE A 7 -9.51 -7.90 10.89
C ILE A 7 -9.69 -8.14 12.39
N THR A 8 -9.65 -7.05 13.15
CA THR A 8 -9.93 -7.06 14.59
C THR A 8 -11.21 -6.28 14.88
N ASN A 9 -11.65 -6.25 16.13
CA ASN A 9 -12.85 -5.49 16.52
C ASN A 9 -12.71 -3.97 16.30
N GLN A 10 -11.48 -3.43 16.30
CA GLN A 10 -11.24 -1.97 16.30
C GLN A 10 -10.41 -1.51 15.10
N MET A 11 -9.60 -2.40 14.53
CA MET A 11 -8.58 -2.07 13.54
C MET A 11 -8.64 -3.00 12.33
N LEU A 12 -8.42 -2.44 11.16
CA LEU A 12 -7.92 -3.11 9.98
C LEU A 12 -6.38 -3.11 10.05
N ILE A 13 -5.78 -4.29 10.09
CA ILE A 13 -4.33 -4.45 10.09
C ILE A 13 -3.89 -5.00 8.74
N VAL A 14 -3.05 -4.27 8.04
CA VAL A 14 -2.42 -4.71 6.78
C VAL A 14 -0.97 -5.04 7.08
N ILE A 15 -0.55 -6.26 6.76
CA ILE A 15 0.84 -6.72 6.91
C ILE A 15 1.41 -6.90 5.51
N PRO A 16 2.13 -5.89 5.00
CA PRO A 16 2.79 -5.97 3.71
C PRO A 16 3.71 -7.19 3.60
N GLN A 17 3.63 -7.95 2.51
CA GLN A 17 4.50 -9.11 2.31
C GLN A 17 5.65 -8.78 1.36
N GLY A 18 6.86 -9.21 1.70
CA GLY A 18 8.03 -9.08 0.84
C GLY A 18 8.82 -7.77 0.99
N ILE A 19 8.59 -7.04 2.09
CA ILE A 19 9.23 -5.77 2.50
C ILE A 19 10.07 -5.95 3.77
N ASP A 20 10.05 -7.14 4.32
CA ASP A 20 10.88 -7.69 5.39
C ASP A 20 12.40 -7.46 5.20
N LYS A 21 12.83 -6.89 4.06
CA LYS A 21 14.22 -6.45 3.78
C LYS A 21 14.45 -4.93 3.79
N ILE A 22 13.44 -4.09 4.00
CA ILE A 22 13.58 -2.63 3.99
C ILE A 22 13.40 -2.12 5.42
N ALA A 23 14.52 -1.86 6.09
CA ALA A 23 14.63 -1.62 7.52
C ALA A 23 13.88 -0.38 8.07
N SER A 24 13.15 0.39 7.23
CA SER A 24 12.53 1.65 7.64
C SER A 24 10.99 1.67 7.60
N PHE A 25 10.31 0.60 7.17
CA PHE A 25 8.84 0.56 7.15
C PHE A 25 8.31 -0.25 8.34
N LYS A 26 7.32 0.28 9.06
CA LYS A 26 6.61 -0.48 10.10
C LYS A 26 6.13 -1.80 9.49
N SER A 27 6.37 -2.91 10.18
CA SER A 27 6.01 -4.26 9.73
C SER A 27 4.51 -4.46 9.50
N LYS A 28 3.67 -3.53 9.94
CA LYS A 28 2.22 -3.50 9.79
C LYS A 28 1.69 -2.07 9.71
N LEU A 29 0.58 -1.90 8.98
CA LEU A 29 -0.26 -0.71 8.96
C LEU A 29 -1.51 -1.01 9.79
N GLU A 30 -1.74 -0.23 10.84
CA GLU A 30 -2.90 -0.37 11.72
C GLU A 30 -3.83 0.81 11.48
N ILE A 31 -5.04 0.53 11.00
CA ILE A 31 -6.00 1.54 10.56
C ILE A 31 -7.28 1.35 11.39
N PRO A 32 -7.68 2.31 12.23
CA PRO A 32 -8.95 2.23 12.95
C PRO A 32 -10.13 2.11 12.00
N TRP A 33 -11.12 1.26 12.33
CA TRP A 33 -12.30 1.06 11.48
C TRP A 33 -13.05 2.35 11.16
N GLN A 34 -13.11 3.29 12.11
CA GLN A 34 -13.71 4.62 11.91
C GLN A 34 -13.05 5.45 10.79
N ASN A 35 -11.82 5.12 10.39
CA ASN A 35 -11.10 5.77 9.30
C ASN A 35 -11.22 4.99 7.97
N VAL A 36 -11.87 3.82 7.96
CA VAL A 36 -12.03 2.97 6.77
C VAL A 36 -13.40 3.23 6.16
N VAL A 37 -13.41 3.83 4.96
CA VAL A 37 -14.66 4.11 4.22
C VAL A 37 -15.13 2.90 3.41
N GLY A 38 -14.21 2.02 3.01
CA GLY A 38 -14.53 0.80 2.26
C GLY A 38 -13.27 0.07 1.80
N ALA A 39 -13.46 -1.11 1.21
CA ALA A 39 -12.41 -1.90 0.57
C ALA A 39 -12.95 -2.51 -0.73
N SER A 40 -12.17 -2.45 -1.80
CA SER A 40 -12.51 -3.01 -3.11
C SER A 40 -11.33 -3.78 -3.69
N ILE A 41 -11.63 -4.79 -4.51
CA ILE A 41 -10.64 -5.45 -5.36
C ILE A 41 -10.67 -4.74 -6.70
N ASP A 42 -9.61 -4.01 -7.01
CA ASP A 42 -9.46 -3.32 -8.29
C ASP A 42 -8.34 -3.97 -9.11
N MET A 43 -8.74 -4.63 -10.20
CA MET A 43 -7.80 -5.26 -11.16
C MET A 43 -7.22 -4.26 -12.17
N GLY A 44 -7.88 -3.11 -12.38
CA GLY A 44 -7.45 -2.05 -13.28
C GLY A 44 -6.37 -1.15 -12.70
N ILE A 45 -6.26 -1.11 -11.36
CA ILE A 45 -5.38 -0.20 -10.61
C ILE A 45 -3.92 -0.22 -11.07
N LEU A 46 -3.41 -1.32 -11.62
CA LEU A 46 -2.04 -1.41 -12.12
C LEU A 46 -1.82 -0.59 -13.40
N ASN A 47 -2.84 -0.49 -14.25
CA ASN A 47 -2.79 0.18 -15.54
C ASN A 47 -3.16 1.67 -15.45
N GLU A 48 -3.69 2.12 -14.31
CA GLU A 48 -4.07 3.51 -14.13
C GLU A 48 -2.87 4.44 -13.92
N ASN A 49 -2.97 5.66 -14.48
CA ASN A 49 -2.08 6.75 -14.16
C ASN A 49 -2.32 7.19 -12.70
N LYS A 50 -1.25 7.10 -11.90
CA LYS A 50 -1.26 7.36 -10.44
C LYS A 50 -1.04 8.82 -10.08
N GLY A 51 -0.75 9.68 -11.05
CA GLY A 51 -0.42 11.08 -10.82
C GLY A 51 1.05 11.28 -10.40
N PHE A 52 1.32 12.39 -9.71
CA PHE A 52 2.68 12.77 -9.34
C PHE A 52 3.15 11.99 -8.11
N ARG A 53 4.32 11.35 -8.21
CA ARG A 53 4.94 10.63 -7.10
C ARG A 53 5.73 11.61 -6.23
N ASN A 54 5.39 11.70 -4.95
CA ASN A 54 6.06 12.57 -3.99
C ASN A 54 7.26 11.89 -3.31
N LEU A 55 6.98 10.98 -2.39
CA LEU A 55 7.97 10.30 -1.54
C LEU A 55 7.81 8.79 -1.66
N GLY A 56 8.89 8.03 -1.47
CA GLY A 56 8.81 6.58 -1.39
C GLY A 56 10.11 5.87 -1.66
N THR A 57 10.01 4.54 -1.79
CA THR A 57 11.14 3.64 -2.00
C THR A 57 11.08 3.02 -3.38
N ALA A 58 12.23 2.95 -4.08
CA ALA A 58 12.37 2.25 -5.35
C ALA A 58 13.60 1.36 -5.28
N LEU A 59 13.41 0.04 -5.35
CA LEU A 59 14.44 -0.98 -5.38
C LEU A 59 14.19 -1.94 -6.55
N PRO A 60 15.18 -2.72 -7.01
CA PRO A 60 14.95 -3.74 -8.03
C PRO A 60 13.81 -4.69 -7.61
N GLY A 61 12.75 -4.73 -8.41
CA GLY A 61 11.58 -5.58 -8.19
C GLY A 61 10.61 -5.12 -7.09
N TYR A 62 10.86 -4.00 -6.40
CA TYR A 62 9.97 -3.46 -5.38
C TYR A 62 9.88 -1.94 -5.45
N TRP A 63 8.68 -1.42 -5.30
CA TRP A 63 8.46 0.01 -5.38
C TRP A 63 7.25 0.40 -4.54
N ALA A 64 7.37 1.47 -3.76
CA ALA A 64 6.27 2.05 -3.00
C ALA A 64 6.39 3.56 -2.93
N GLY A 65 5.27 4.25 -2.74
CA GLY A 65 5.29 5.69 -2.52
C GLY A 65 3.91 6.34 -2.43
N SER A 66 3.94 7.60 -2.01
CA SER A 66 2.77 8.47 -1.93
C SER A 66 2.59 9.24 -3.24
N TYR A 67 1.35 9.36 -3.65
CA TYR A 67 0.90 9.94 -4.90
C TYR A 67 -0.09 11.04 -4.64
N ASP A 68 -0.05 12.06 -5.49
CA ASP A 68 -1.08 13.08 -5.58
C ASP A 68 -1.66 13.08 -7.01
N LYS A 69 -2.96 12.91 -7.10
CA LYS A 69 -3.71 12.99 -8.36
C LYS A 69 -4.93 13.87 -8.13
N ASN A 70 -4.92 15.06 -8.72
CA ASN A 70 -6.03 16.02 -8.62
C ASN A 70 -6.45 16.32 -7.17
N GLY A 71 -5.49 16.37 -6.23
CA GLY A 71 -5.76 16.61 -4.81
C GLY A 71 -6.07 15.35 -4.00
N GLU A 72 -6.24 14.20 -4.64
CA GLU A 72 -6.39 12.91 -3.96
C GLU A 72 -5.01 12.35 -3.62
N LYS A 73 -4.82 12.03 -2.33
CA LYS A 73 -3.58 11.42 -1.84
C LYS A 73 -3.75 9.91 -1.70
N SER A 74 -2.90 9.17 -2.40
CA SER A 74 -2.89 7.72 -2.39
C SER A 74 -1.53 7.16 -2.03
N PHE A 75 -1.48 6.00 -1.38
CA PHE A 75 -0.23 5.26 -1.16
C PHE A 75 -0.27 3.97 -1.96
N PHE A 76 0.74 3.76 -2.82
CA PHE A 76 0.88 2.55 -3.61
C PHE A 76 2.09 1.75 -3.17
N GLN A 77 1.92 0.44 -3.19
CA GLN A 77 2.97 -0.54 -2.93
C GLN A 77 2.87 -1.64 -3.96
N HIS A 78 3.96 -1.87 -4.67
CA HIS A 78 4.04 -2.85 -5.74
C HIS A 78 5.33 -3.65 -5.62
N LYS A 79 5.22 -4.96 -5.83
CA LYS A 79 6.35 -5.87 -5.98
C LYS A 79 6.18 -6.61 -7.29
N LYS A 80 7.15 -6.48 -8.19
CA LYS A 80 7.19 -7.30 -9.40
C LYS A 80 7.43 -8.75 -8.99
N ARG A 81 6.61 -9.67 -9.49
CA ARG A 81 6.95 -11.09 -9.49
C ARG A 81 8.17 -11.27 -10.41
N GLY A 82 9.24 -11.83 -9.87
CA GLY A 82 10.31 -12.44 -10.66
C GLY A 82 9.92 -13.87 -11.01
#